data_AF-A0A067MBZ9-F1
#
_entry.id   AF-A0A067MBZ9-F1
#
_cell.length_a   1.000
_cell.length_b   1.000
_cell.length_c   1.000
_cell.angle_alpha   90.00
_cell.angle_beta   90.00
_cell.angle_gamma   90.00
#
_symmetry.space_group_name_H-M   'P 1'
#
loop_
_entity.id
_entity.type
_entity.pdbx_description
1 polymer ?
#
loop_
_entity_poly.entity_id
_entity_poly.type
_entity_poly.pdbx_seq_one_letter_code
_entity_poly.pdbx_strand_id
1 'polypeptide(L)'
;MGSTHYLIRDDTRSSSPLEDVQPEVQVPVASSAPLHPAPESPAEMVSDSEPRISDSGIAEFTALRKKCGRFRVLVLGRANAGKTTLLKAVCGADGDPKILKEGDNSTSQSLLSPTAERGEHNINTPLVFPSNPGFIFHDSRGFEAGSDEELKTVKKFIRRKGGMRDMERQLHAIWYCIPTDNEARLLSGPEQELLRECSTGPVPLVVIFTKFDSLEAKAFHELKGTGLTRQQAQQRAPQHAMTEFQCHYLPHLFGETRCPKHMFLRKIQGKMAELIQLTVDAVDVDALKLLLVSVQKNNLELLIEYAVK
;
A
#
# COMPACT_ATOMS: atom_id res chain seq x y z
N MET A 1 3.24 66.07 -5.59
CA MET A 1 2.38 67.28 -5.58
C MET A 1 1.62 67.31 -6.89
N GLY A 2 0.28 67.45 -6.84
CA GLY A 2 -0.54 67.73 -8.03
C GLY A 2 -1.53 66.64 -8.41
N SER A 3 -2.61 66.53 -7.64
CA SER A 3 -3.86 65.81 -7.98
C SER A 3 -4.59 66.46 -9.15
N THR A 4 -5.37 65.68 -9.91
CA THR A 4 -6.66 66.17 -10.43
C THR A 4 -7.65 65.02 -10.62
N HIS A 5 -8.79 65.20 -9.95
CA HIS A 5 -10.02 64.40 -9.96
C HIS A 5 -10.87 64.67 -11.20
N TYR A 6 -11.65 63.67 -11.65
CA TYR A 6 -13.03 63.78 -12.17
C TYR A 6 -13.68 62.39 -11.97
N LEU A 7 -14.54 62.17 -10.97
CA LEU A 7 -16.00 62.35 -10.89
C LEU A 7 -16.84 61.57 -11.94
N ILE A 8 -17.20 60.35 -11.54
CA ILE A 8 -18.54 59.70 -11.48
C ILE A 8 -19.66 60.27 -12.37
N ARG A 9 -20.29 59.36 -13.15
CA ARG A 9 -21.76 59.27 -13.25
C ARG A 9 -22.20 57.81 -13.34
N ASP A 10 -23.07 57.45 -12.38
CA ASP A 10 -23.92 56.27 -12.36
C ASP A 10 -24.89 56.27 -13.56
N ASP A 11 -25.20 55.09 -14.08
CA ASP A 11 -26.57 54.81 -14.48
C ASP A 11 -26.94 53.36 -14.16
N THR A 12 -28.04 53.26 -13.42
CA THR A 12 -28.70 52.06 -12.95
C THR A 12 -29.75 51.66 -13.97
N ARG A 13 -29.84 50.37 -14.34
CA ARG A 13 -31.15 49.70 -14.49
C ARG A 13 -31.05 48.18 -14.66
N SER A 14 -31.52 47.52 -13.61
CA SER A 14 -32.27 46.26 -13.57
C SER A 14 -32.97 45.85 -14.88
N SER A 15 -32.80 44.58 -15.30
CA SER A 15 -33.91 43.61 -15.48
C SER A 15 -33.39 42.27 -16.05
N SER A 16 -33.63 41.20 -15.30
CA SER A 16 -33.72 39.79 -15.75
C SER A 16 -35.19 39.47 -16.07
N PRO A 17 -35.57 38.24 -16.51
CA PRO A 17 -34.94 37.26 -17.42
C PRO A 17 -35.85 37.00 -18.65
N LEU A 18 -35.35 36.29 -19.67
CA LEU A 18 -36.20 35.74 -20.75
C LEU A 18 -36.13 34.22 -20.72
N GLU A 19 -37.25 33.61 -20.30
CA GLU A 19 -37.66 32.23 -20.60
C GLU A 19 -38.27 32.15 -22.01
N ASP A 20 -38.72 30.94 -22.39
CA ASP A 20 -39.43 30.50 -23.60
C ASP A 20 -38.52 30.09 -24.79
N VAL A 21 -38.61 28.90 -25.42
CA VAL A 21 -39.74 27.98 -25.68
C VAL A 21 -39.21 26.55 -25.93
N GLN A 22 -39.89 25.52 -25.40
CA GLN A 22 -39.88 24.13 -25.92
C GLN A 22 -41.04 23.93 -26.92
N PRO A 23 -40.94 23.04 -27.93
CA PRO A 23 -42.12 22.55 -28.62
C PRO A 23 -42.60 21.20 -28.03
N GLU A 24 -43.88 21.21 -27.65
CA GLU A 24 -44.77 20.06 -27.42
C GLU A 24 -44.82 19.11 -28.63
N VAL A 25 -44.90 17.80 -28.35
CA VAL A 25 -45.51 16.83 -29.27
C VAL A 25 -46.54 16.00 -28.49
N GLN A 26 -47.73 15.91 -29.09
CA GLN A 26 -49.01 15.46 -28.57
C GLN A 26 -49.09 13.96 -28.23
N VAL A 27 -49.93 13.68 -27.23
CA VAL A 27 -50.49 12.37 -26.88
C VAL A 27 -51.80 12.15 -27.65
N PRO A 28 -52.14 10.91 -28.02
CA PRO A 28 -53.55 10.51 -28.09
C PRO A 28 -53.88 9.38 -27.10
N VAL A 29 -55.06 9.50 -26.52
CA VAL A 29 -55.64 8.62 -25.48
C VAL A 29 -56.60 7.60 -26.09
N ALA A 30 -56.49 6.37 -25.56
CA ALA A 30 -57.46 5.28 -25.39
C ALA A 30 -58.16 4.59 -26.58
N SER A 31 -58.07 3.24 -26.57
CA SER A 31 -59.25 2.38 -26.66
C SER A 31 -59.04 1.09 -25.85
N SER A 32 -60.13 0.61 -25.25
CA SER A 32 -60.24 -0.37 -24.17
C SER A 32 -60.75 -1.74 -24.62
N ALA A 33 -60.48 -2.76 -23.78
CA ALA A 33 -61.21 -4.04 -23.56
C ALA A 33 -60.48 -5.34 -24.02
N PRO A 34 -60.78 -6.54 -23.45
CA PRO A 34 -59.88 -7.17 -22.47
C PRO A 34 -59.61 -8.70 -22.65
N LEU A 35 -58.70 -9.20 -21.80
CA LEU A 35 -58.59 -10.57 -21.23
C LEU A 35 -58.21 -11.75 -22.15
N HIS A 36 -56.98 -12.25 -22.00
CA HIS A 36 -56.66 -13.69 -21.89
C HIS A 36 -55.26 -13.87 -21.22
N PRO A 37 -55.01 -15.00 -20.52
CA PRO A 37 -54.00 -15.09 -19.45
C PRO A 37 -52.57 -15.24 -19.96
N ALA A 38 -51.63 -14.77 -19.15
CA ALA A 38 -50.19 -14.85 -19.36
C ALA A 38 -49.68 -16.30 -19.44
N PRO A 39 -48.65 -16.59 -20.27
CA PRO A 39 -47.88 -17.82 -20.11
C PRO A 39 -46.90 -17.63 -18.95
N GLU A 40 -46.91 -18.58 -18.02
CA GLU A 40 -45.92 -18.70 -16.95
C GLU A 40 -44.51 -18.84 -17.54
N SER A 41 -43.64 -17.88 -17.21
CA SER A 41 -42.19 -18.01 -17.41
C SER A 41 -41.62 -18.78 -16.20
N PRO A 42 -40.82 -19.83 -16.41
CA PRO A 42 -40.15 -20.51 -15.31
C PRO A 42 -39.12 -19.54 -14.71
N ALA A 43 -39.24 -19.29 -13.41
CA ALA A 43 -38.20 -18.65 -12.63
C ALA A 43 -36.98 -19.58 -12.63
N GLU A 44 -35.97 -19.26 -13.44
CA GLU A 44 -34.63 -19.82 -13.27
C GLU A 44 -34.12 -19.38 -11.89
N MET A 45 -33.98 -20.37 -11.01
CA MET A 45 -33.30 -20.21 -9.73
C MET A 45 -31.83 -19.90 -9.98
N VAL A 46 -31.47 -18.63 -9.97
CA VAL A 46 -30.09 -18.23 -9.73
C VAL A 46 -29.83 -18.48 -8.25
N SER A 47 -29.25 -19.64 -7.95
CA SER A 47 -28.72 -19.91 -6.62
C SER A 47 -27.57 -18.96 -6.36
N ASP A 48 -27.82 -17.94 -5.54
CA ASP A 48 -26.81 -17.10 -4.93
C ASP A 48 -26.01 -17.96 -3.93
N SER A 49 -25.13 -18.80 -4.45
CA SER A 49 -24.21 -19.56 -3.62
C SER A 49 -23.06 -18.63 -3.22
N GLU A 50 -23.27 -17.92 -2.11
CA GLU A 50 -22.16 -17.41 -1.31
C GLU A 50 -21.12 -18.53 -1.11
N PRO A 51 -19.81 -18.26 -1.25
CA PRO A 51 -18.78 -19.27 -1.08
C PRO A 51 -18.83 -19.81 0.36
N ARG A 52 -19.40 -21.01 0.53
CA ARG A 52 -19.44 -21.72 1.80
C ARG A 52 -18.06 -22.28 2.08
N ILE A 53 -17.31 -21.58 2.92
CA ILE A 53 -16.09 -22.08 3.51
C ILE A 53 -16.43 -23.37 4.28
N SER A 54 -15.68 -24.45 4.07
CA SER A 54 -15.87 -25.68 4.83
C SER A 54 -15.47 -25.50 6.30
N ASP A 55 -16.23 -26.09 7.23
CA ASP A 55 -15.93 -26.05 8.68
C ASP A 55 -14.50 -26.56 9.00
N SER A 56 -13.99 -27.45 8.14
CA SER A 56 -12.62 -27.97 8.15
C SER A 56 -11.57 -26.88 7.95
N GLY A 57 -11.75 -26.00 6.95
CA GLY A 57 -10.80 -24.93 6.65
C GLY A 57 -10.72 -23.89 7.77
N ILE A 58 -11.87 -23.49 8.32
CA ILE A 58 -11.92 -22.53 9.45
C ILE A 58 -11.22 -23.08 10.70
N ALA A 59 -11.38 -24.37 10.98
CA ALA A 59 -10.70 -25.05 12.08
C ALA A 59 -9.17 -25.06 11.90
N GLU A 60 -8.69 -25.31 10.68
CA GLU A 60 -7.27 -25.31 10.33
C GLU A 60 -6.65 -23.91 10.45
N PHE A 61 -7.30 -22.87 9.93
CA PHE A 61 -6.87 -21.48 10.10
C PHE A 61 -6.81 -21.07 11.58
N THR A 62 -7.79 -21.49 12.38
CA THR A 62 -7.84 -21.20 13.81
C THR A 62 -6.73 -21.93 14.57
N ALA A 63 -6.44 -23.18 14.22
CA ALA A 63 -5.35 -23.95 14.81
C ALA A 63 -3.97 -23.37 14.44
N LEU A 64 -3.78 -22.96 13.19
CA LEU A 64 -2.56 -22.29 12.74
C LEU A 64 -2.34 -20.97 13.48
N ARG A 65 -3.39 -20.16 13.62
CA ARG A 65 -3.34 -18.91 14.37
C ARG A 65 -3.01 -19.11 15.85
N LYS A 66 -3.51 -20.19 16.47
CA LYS A 66 -3.16 -20.58 17.85
C LYS A 66 -1.70 -21.05 17.98
N LYS A 67 -1.13 -21.69 16.95
CA LYS A 67 0.21 -22.29 16.97
C LYS A 67 1.33 -21.33 16.53
N CYS A 68 1.02 -20.35 15.67
CA CYS A 68 2.00 -19.44 15.08
C CYS A 68 1.84 -17.98 15.55
N GLY A 69 0.69 -17.65 16.15
CA GLY A 69 0.44 -16.38 16.85
C GLY A 69 0.25 -15.17 15.94
N ARG A 70 1.34 -14.66 15.35
CA ARG A 70 1.36 -13.38 14.60
C ARG A 70 2.31 -13.43 13.42
N PHE A 71 1.99 -12.67 12.37
CA PHE A 71 2.84 -12.53 11.19
C PHE A 71 3.89 -11.43 11.40
N ARG A 72 5.18 -11.75 11.31
CA ARG A 72 6.30 -10.85 11.57
C ARG A 72 6.90 -10.27 10.31
N VAL A 73 6.91 -8.96 10.22
CA VAL A 73 7.44 -8.21 9.07
C VAL A 73 8.57 -7.30 9.52
N LEU A 74 9.69 -7.31 8.80
CA LEU A 74 10.73 -6.31 8.93
C LEU A 74 10.47 -5.20 7.90
N VAL A 75 10.26 -3.97 8.36
CA VAL A 75 10.22 -2.79 7.50
C VAL A 75 11.63 -2.21 7.45
N LEU A 76 12.23 -2.33 6.27
CA LEU A 76 13.63 -2.03 6.00
C LEU A 76 13.76 -0.81 5.10
N GLY A 77 14.80 -0.02 5.30
CA GLY A 77 15.13 1.10 4.42
C GLY A 77 15.92 2.20 5.13
N ARG A 78 16.57 3.05 4.34
CA ARG A 78 17.38 4.17 4.83
C ARG A 78 16.56 5.18 5.65
N ALA A 79 17.26 6.13 6.26
CA ALA A 79 16.61 7.27 6.91
C ALA A 79 15.70 8.00 5.90
N ASN A 80 14.50 8.37 6.36
CA ASN A 80 13.50 9.04 5.52
C ASN A 80 13.02 8.26 4.28
N ALA A 81 13.16 6.93 4.25
CA ALA A 81 12.65 6.08 3.16
C ALA A 81 11.11 5.91 3.14
N GLY A 82 10.37 6.50 4.09
CA GLY A 82 8.91 6.35 4.19
C GLY A 82 8.41 5.15 4.99
N LYS A 83 9.29 4.48 5.76
CA LYS A 83 8.95 3.30 6.60
C LYS A 83 7.81 3.56 7.58
N THR A 84 7.90 4.63 8.38
CA THR A 84 6.86 4.99 9.35
C THR A 84 5.54 5.33 8.65
N THR A 85 5.60 6.00 7.51
CA THR A 85 4.44 6.34 6.68
C THR A 85 3.77 5.06 6.16
N LEU A 86 4.56 4.07 5.72
CA LEU A 86 4.07 2.74 5.37
C LEU A 86 3.45 2.02 6.57
N LEU A 87 4.09 2.01 7.74
CA LEU A 87 3.53 1.36 8.93
C LEU A 87 2.17 1.96 9.34
N LYS A 88 2.06 3.30 9.33
CA LYS A 88 0.80 4.00 9.59
C LYS A 88 -0.26 3.68 8.52
N ALA A 89 0.15 3.50 7.27
CA ALA A 89 -0.74 3.07 6.19
C ALA A 89 -1.35 1.69 6.42
N VAL A 90 -0.49 0.71 6.76
CA VAL A 90 -0.86 -0.70 6.95
C VAL A 90 -1.83 -0.87 8.11
N CYS A 91 -1.69 -0.02 9.11
CA CYS A 91 -2.39 -0.18 10.37
C CYS A 91 -3.60 0.74 10.51
N GLY A 92 -3.97 1.51 9.48
CA GLY A 92 -5.09 2.44 9.57
C GLY A 92 -4.78 3.64 10.48
N ALA A 93 -5.59 4.70 10.37
CA ALA A 93 -5.36 5.96 11.08
C ALA A 93 -5.58 5.87 12.60
N ASP A 94 -6.06 4.75 13.13
CA ASP A 94 -6.44 4.60 14.53
C ASP A 94 -5.33 3.98 15.37
N GLY A 95 -4.63 4.86 16.09
CA GLY A 95 -3.75 4.52 17.20
C GLY A 95 -2.26 4.39 16.82
N ASP A 96 -1.41 4.84 17.74
CA ASP A 96 0.03 4.59 17.66
C ASP A 96 0.36 3.12 17.94
N PRO A 97 1.45 2.58 17.37
CA PRO A 97 1.88 1.23 17.70
C PRO A 97 2.30 1.17 19.16
N LYS A 98 2.03 0.00 19.73
CA LYS A 98 2.45 -0.33 21.08
C LYS A 98 3.61 -1.30 21.02
N ILE A 99 4.52 -1.19 21.98
CA ILE A 99 5.58 -2.18 22.16
C ILE A 99 4.96 -3.45 22.72
N LEU A 100 5.22 -4.58 22.08
CA LEU A 100 4.94 -5.89 22.65
C LEU A 100 6.13 -6.30 23.54
N LYS A 101 5.90 -6.52 24.83
CA LYS A 101 6.97 -7.04 25.71
C LYS A 101 7.22 -8.51 25.37
N GLU A 102 8.49 -8.92 25.23
CA GLU A 102 8.79 -10.34 25.06
C GLU A 102 8.38 -11.11 26.32
N GLY A 103 7.52 -12.13 26.17
CA GLY A 103 7.08 -13.00 27.26
C GLY A 103 5.74 -12.64 27.91
N ASP A 104 5.12 -11.51 27.56
CA ASP A 104 3.80 -11.14 28.05
C ASP A 104 2.93 -10.66 26.88
N ASN A 105 1.67 -11.06 26.83
CA ASN A 105 0.74 -10.61 25.78
C ASN A 105 0.27 -9.16 26.04
N SER A 106 0.89 -8.48 27.01
CA SER A 106 0.65 -7.10 27.39
C SER A 106 1.46 -6.12 26.53
N THR A 107 0.80 -5.03 26.15
CA THR A 107 1.38 -3.96 25.33
C THR A 107 1.74 -2.77 26.20
N SER A 108 2.94 -2.18 26.03
CA SER A 108 3.36 -0.93 26.70
C SER A 108 3.45 0.25 25.71
N GLN A 109 3.59 1.47 26.24
CA GLN A 109 3.46 2.83 25.65
C GLN A 109 3.64 3.03 24.12
N SER A 110 2.95 4.05 23.61
CA SER A 110 2.99 4.55 22.21
C SER A 110 4.37 5.10 21.84
N LEU A 111 4.91 4.68 20.69
CA LEU A 111 6.25 5.05 20.21
C LEU A 111 6.28 5.97 18.96
N LEU A 112 5.15 6.28 18.32
CA LEU A 112 5.14 7.07 17.08
C LEU A 112 4.65 8.52 17.26
N SER A 113 4.94 9.13 18.41
CA SER A 113 4.79 10.58 18.50
C SER A 113 5.84 11.25 17.60
N PRO A 114 5.50 12.26 16.78
CA PRO A 114 6.46 12.96 15.92
C PRO A 114 7.63 13.62 16.68
N THR A 115 7.48 13.77 18.00
CA THR A 115 8.37 14.50 18.90
C THR A 115 9.16 13.62 19.87
N ALA A 116 8.77 12.36 20.12
CA ALA A 116 9.59 11.42 20.88
C ALA A 116 10.65 10.83 19.96
N GLU A 117 11.80 11.52 19.94
CA GLU A 117 13.12 11.00 19.61
C GLU A 117 13.18 9.96 18.48
N ARG A 118 13.42 10.48 17.26
CA ARG A 118 13.91 9.73 16.08
C ARG A 118 15.16 8.84 16.35
N GLY A 119 15.66 8.78 17.58
CA GLY A 119 16.89 8.10 18.02
C GLY A 119 16.71 6.78 18.77
N GLU A 120 15.49 6.33 19.12
CA GLU A 120 15.29 5.09 19.91
C GLU A 120 14.68 3.90 19.14
N HIS A 121 14.66 3.92 17.80
CA HIS A 121 14.14 2.79 17.02
C HIS A 121 15.04 1.54 17.13
N ASN A 122 14.75 0.58 17.99
CA ASN A 122 15.51 -0.67 18.06
C ASN A 122 14.82 -1.74 17.21
N ILE A 123 15.51 -2.30 16.21
CA ILE A 123 14.99 -3.37 15.33
C ILE A 123 14.51 -4.60 16.12
N ASN A 124 15.02 -4.81 17.32
CA ASN A 124 14.60 -5.90 18.20
C ASN A 124 13.28 -5.62 18.92
N THR A 125 12.83 -4.37 18.98
CA THR A 125 11.57 -3.97 19.61
C THR A 125 10.40 -4.31 18.68
N PRO A 126 9.54 -5.27 19.03
CA PRO A 126 8.38 -5.60 18.23
C PRO A 126 7.27 -4.56 18.41
N LEU A 127 6.74 -4.07 17.29
CA LEU A 127 5.64 -3.12 17.22
C LEU A 127 4.36 -3.85 16.86
N VAL A 128 3.28 -3.60 17.61
CA VAL A 128 1.95 -4.13 17.32
C VAL A 128 0.97 -2.96 17.29
N PHE A 129 0.16 -2.91 16.25
CA PHE A 129 -0.90 -1.92 16.14
C PHE A 129 -2.22 -2.51 16.62
N PRO A 130 -2.99 -1.82 17.49
CA PRO A 130 -4.27 -2.33 17.98
C PRO A 130 -5.28 -2.68 16.88
N SER A 131 -5.26 -1.91 15.80
CA SER A 131 -6.05 -2.09 14.58
C SER A 131 -5.67 -3.34 13.77
N ASN A 132 -4.44 -3.83 13.89
CA ASN A 132 -3.92 -5.01 13.21
C ASN A 132 -3.08 -5.90 14.16
N PRO A 133 -3.72 -6.51 15.18
CA PRO A 133 -3.02 -7.23 16.25
C PRO A 133 -2.45 -8.58 15.80
N GLY A 134 -2.78 -9.02 14.58
CA GLY A 134 -2.22 -10.21 13.95
C GLY A 134 -0.83 -10.00 13.37
N PHE A 135 -0.36 -8.75 13.30
CA PHE A 135 0.99 -8.42 12.83
C PHE A 135 1.93 -8.05 13.98
N ILE A 136 3.20 -8.36 13.77
CA ILE A 136 4.32 -7.75 14.50
C ILE A 136 5.24 -7.10 13.46
N PHE A 137 5.52 -5.83 13.66
CA PHE A 137 6.46 -5.08 12.83
C PHE A 137 7.77 -4.86 13.57
N HIS A 138 8.86 -5.05 12.84
CA HIS A 138 10.19 -4.62 13.25
C HIS A 138 10.58 -3.47 12.33
N ASP A 139 10.77 -2.27 12.88
CA ASP A 139 11.21 -1.10 12.10
C ASP A 139 12.74 -1.01 12.18
N SER A 140 13.41 -1.04 11.03
CA SER A 140 14.86 -0.84 11.02
C SER A 140 15.18 0.62 11.36
N ARG A 141 16.31 0.88 12.02
CA ARG A 141 16.86 2.24 11.96
C ARG A 141 17.10 2.59 10.49
N GLY A 142 16.85 3.85 10.16
CA GLY A 142 17.24 4.34 8.86
C GLY A 142 18.75 4.40 8.81
N PHE A 143 19.38 3.52 8.06
CA PHE A 143 20.83 3.63 7.84
C PHE A 143 21.12 4.92 7.06
N GLU A 144 21.97 5.77 7.62
CA GLU A 144 22.50 6.96 6.94
C GLU A 144 23.63 6.52 6.01
N ALA A 145 23.91 7.31 4.97
CA ALA A 145 24.93 6.98 3.97
C ALA A 145 26.33 6.92 4.62
N GLY A 146 26.70 5.74 5.15
CA GLY A 146 27.99 5.47 5.79
C GLY A 146 27.95 4.73 7.13
N SER A 147 26.79 4.42 7.72
CA SER A 147 26.74 3.68 8.99
C SER A 147 26.78 2.16 8.79
N ASP A 148 27.98 1.62 8.53
CA ASP A 148 28.21 0.16 8.40
C ASP A 148 27.61 -0.64 9.56
N GLU A 149 27.55 -0.06 10.76
CA GLU A 149 27.01 -0.71 11.95
C GLU A 149 25.49 -0.92 11.93
N GLU A 150 24.73 -0.01 11.32
CA GLU A 150 23.28 -0.17 11.20
C GLU A 150 22.95 -1.27 10.18
N LEU A 151 23.70 -1.30 9.07
CA LEU A 151 23.57 -2.36 8.08
C LEU A 151 23.95 -3.73 8.65
N LYS A 152 25.07 -3.83 9.40
CA LYS A 152 25.46 -5.05 10.11
C LYS A 152 24.39 -5.50 11.10
N THR A 153 23.78 -4.56 11.81
CA THR A 153 22.69 -4.84 12.76
C THR A 153 21.47 -5.44 12.06
N VAL A 154 21.08 -4.88 10.90
CA VAL A 154 20.02 -5.42 10.05
C VAL A 154 20.37 -6.82 9.54
N LYS A 155 21.56 -7.02 8.94
CA LYS A 155 22.00 -8.33 8.43
C LYS A 155 21.98 -9.39 9.53
N LYS A 156 22.46 -9.05 10.74
CA LYS A 156 22.42 -9.93 11.92
C LYS A 156 20.99 -10.25 12.36
N PHE A 157 20.09 -9.27 12.35
CA PHE A 157 18.68 -9.48 12.67
C PHE A 157 18.02 -10.43 11.68
N ILE A 158 18.16 -10.19 10.38
CA ILE A 158 17.59 -11.04 9.32
C ILE A 158 18.11 -12.47 9.44
N ARG A 159 19.43 -12.66 9.56
CA ARG A 159 20.02 -14.00 9.70
C ARG A 159 19.49 -14.73 10.94
N ARG A 160 19.42 -14.04 12.08
CA ARG A 160 18.98 -14.66 13.34
C ARG A 160 17.49 -14.99 13.32
N LYS A 161 16.63 -14.05 12.91
CA LYS A 161 15.17 -14.20 12.94
C LYS A 161 14.64 -15.00 11.75
N GLY A 162 15.23 -14.85 10.56
CA GLY A 162 14.85 -15.63 9.38
C GLY A 162 15.18 -17.12 9.49
N GLY A 163 16.27 -17.46 10.19
CA GLY A 163 16.69 -18.85 10.41
C GLY A 163 16.07 -19.54 11.64
N MET A 164 15.12 -18.92 12.35
CA MET A 164 14.48 -19.56 13.51
C MET A 164 13.53 -20.66 13.04
N ARG A 165 13.59 -21.82 13.70
CA ARG A 165 12.64 -22.95 13.47
C ARG A 165 11.28 -22.74 14.13
N ASP A 166 11.27 -21.89 15.14
CA ASP A 166 10.06 -21.51 15.86
C ASP A 166 9.32 -20.42 15.09
N MET A 167 8.21 -20.80 14.44
CA MET A 167 7.33 -19.93 13.68
C MET A 167 6.87 -18.72 14.50
N GLU A 168 6.69 -18.85 15.82
CA GLU A 168 6.25 -17.71 16.63
C GLU A 168 7.30 -16.62 16.74
N ARG A 169 8.58 -16.93 16.54
CA ARG A 169 9.71 -16.00 16.68
C ARG A 169 10.40 -15.69 15.35
N GLN A 170 10.10 -16.45 14.29
CA GLN A 170 10.70 -16.33 12.97
C GLN A 170 10.30 -15.01 12.28
N LEU A 171 11.19 -14.48 11.44
CA LEU A 171 10.83 -13.39 10.52
C LEU A 171 10.13 -13.97 9.28
N HIS A 172 8.94 -13.47 8.94
CA HIS A 172 8.13 -14.05 7.87
C HIS A 172 8.19 -13.28 6.55
N ALA A 173 8.46 -11.98 6.59
CA ALA A 173 8.65 -11.17 5.38
C ALA A 173 9.55 -9.95 5.64
N ILE A 174 10.17 -9.47 4.57
CA ILE A 174 10.90 -8.20 4.52
C ILE A 174 10.16 -7.28 3.54
N TRP A 175 9.83 -6.08 4.02
CA TRP A 175 9.34 -4.98 3.20
C TRP A 175 10.42 -3.92 3.11
N TYR A 176 11.07 -3.82 1.95
CA TYR A 176 12.20 -2.90 1.75
C TYR A 176 11.74 -1.63 1.03
N CYS A 177 11.60 -0.54 1.79
CA CYS A 177 11.38 0.80 1.29
C CYS A 177 12.64 1.38 0.63
N ILE A 178 12.56 1.66 -0.68
CA ILE A 178 13.58 2.35 -1.46
C ILE A 178 12.98 3.67 -1.97
N PRO A 179 13.42 4.83 -1.46
CA PRO A 179 12.88 6.11 -1.90
C PRO A 179 13.44 6.50 -3.26
N THR A 180 12.57 6.97 -4.15
CA THR A 180 12.92 7.39 -5.51
C THR A 180 13.09 8.91 -5.64
N ASP A 181 13.24 9.62 -4.51
CA ASP A 181 13.43 11.07 -4.46
C ASP A 181 14.85 11.53 -4.81
N ASN A 182 15.79 10.59 -4.99
CA ASN A 182 17.15 10.85 -5.44
C ASN A 182 17.67 9.69 -6.31
N GLU A 183 17.53 9.83 -7.63
CA GLU A 183 17.97 8.85 -8.63
C GLU A 183 19.46 8.54 -8.57
N ALA A 184 20.30 9.58 -8.43
CA ALA A 184 21.75 9.44 -8.38
C ALA A 184 22.24 8.66 -7.14
N ARG A 185 21.36 8.50 -6.14
CA ARG A 185 21.63 7.73 -4.92
C ARG A 185 20.50 6.76 -4.63
N LEU A 186 19.95 6.10 -5.66
CA LEU A 186 18.83 5.18 -5.46
C LEU A 186 19.19 4.06 -4.46
N LEU A 187 20.39 3.48 -4.56
CA LEU A 187 21.02 2.66 -3.53
C LEU A 187 22.54 2.94 -3.50
N SER A 188 23.11 2.99 -2.30
CA SER A 188 24.56 2.91 -2.10
C SER A 188 25.06 1.47 -2.31
N GLY A 189 26.38 1.28 -2.46
CA GLY A 189 26.97 -0.06 -2.60
C GLY A 189 26.55 -1.05 -1.49
N PRO A 190 26.61 -0.67 -0.20
CA PRO A 190 26.16 -1.53 0.89
C PRO A 190 24.64 -1.84 0.86
N GLU A 191 23.81 -0.87 0.46
CA GLU A 191 22.37 -1.11 0.25
C GLU A 191 22.10 -2.09 -0.89
N GLN A 192 22.84 -1.96 -1.99
CA GLN A 192 22.76 -2.85 -3.14
C GLN A 192 23.16 -4.29 -2.77
N GLU A 193 24.19 -4.44 -1.93
CA GLU A 193 24.59 -5.75 -1.39
C GLU A 193 23.50 -6.32 -0.48
N LEU A 194 22.95 -5.51 0.44
CA LEU A 194 21.86 -5.95 1.31
C LEU A 194 20.63 -6.38 0.49
N LEU A 195 20.28 -5.65 -0.56
CA LEU A 195 19.18 -6.03 -1.45
C LEU A 195 19.42 -7.40 -2.09
N ARG A 196 20.64 -7.67 -2.57
CA ARG A 196 21.02 -8.97 -3.14
C ARG A 196 20.97 -10.10 -2.11
N GLU A 197 21.48 -9.86 -0.90
CA GLU A 197 21.39 -10.81 0.22
C GLU A 197 19.94 -11.13 0.58
N CYS A 198 19.07 -10.12 0.69
CA CYS A 198 17.65 -10.32 0.97
C CYS A 198 16.94 -11.07 -0.18
N SER A 199 17.28 -10.78 -1.43
CA SER A 199 16.64 -11.38 -2.62
C SER A 199 16.98 -12.86 -2.79
N THR A 200 18.13 -13.30 -2.28
CA THR A 200 18.58 -14.70 -2.32
C THR A 200 18.37 -15.44 -0.99
N GLY A 201 17.91 -14.72 0.04
CA GLY A 201 17.70 -15.23 1.38
C GLY A 201 16.41 -16.05 1.51
N PRO A 202 16.25 -16.77 2.63
CA PRO A 202 15.08 -17.63 2.87
C PRO A 202 13.83 -16.85 3.29
N VAL A 203 13.95 -15.55 3.57
CA VAL A 203 12.83 -14.71 4.00
C VAL A 203 12.26 -13.98 2.78
N PRO A 204 10.97 -14.15 2.47
CA PRO A 204 10.30 -13.46 1.37
C PRO A 204 10.54 -11.94 1.38
N LEU A 205 10.90 -11.39 0.23
CA LEU A 205 11.20 -9.97 0.03
C LEU A 205 10.15 -9.31 -0.88
N VAL A 206 9.61 -8.19 -0.41
CA VAL A 206 8.85 -7.24 -1.24
C VAL A 206 9.56 -5.89 -1.24
N VAL A 207 9.88 -5.38 -2.42
CA VAL A 207 10.51 -4.06 -2.60
C VAL A 207 9.44 -3.00 -2.82
N ILE A 208 9.51 -1.91 -2.06
CA ILE A 208 8.50 -0.84 -2.08
C ILE A 208 9.21 0.44 -2.50
N PHE A 209 8.98 0.87 -3.73
CA PHE A 209 9.48 2.15 -4.21
C PHE A 209 8.60 3.27 -3.65
N THR A 210 9.16 4.05 -2.72
CA THR A 210 8.46 5.15 -2.06
C THR A 210 8.81 6.49 -2.70
N LYS A 211 8.01 7.52 -2.44
CA LYS A 211 8.22 8.89 -2.94
C LYS A 211 8.27 8.99 -4.47
N PHE A 212 7.47 8.16 -5.13
CA PHE A 212 7.40 8.11 -6.59
C PHE A 212 6.87 9.41 -7.21
N ASP A 213 6.13 10.21 -6.43
CA ASP A 213 5.70 11.56 -6.76
C ASP A 213 6.87 12.48 -7.16
N SER A 214 8.08 12.25 -6.64
CA SER A 214 9.28 13.00 -7.04
C SER A 214 9.70 12.73 -8.48
N LEU A 215 9.66 11.46 -8.92
CA LEU A 215 9.92 11.07 -10.30
C LEU A 215 8.84 11.61 -11.25
N GLU A 216 7.57 11.59 -10.81
CA GLU A 216 6.48 12.14 -11.60
C GLU A 216 6.60 13.65 -11.78
N ALA A 217 7.04 14.38 -10.75
CA ALA A 217 7.31 15.81 -10.85
C ALA A 217 8.44 16.09 -11.85
N LYS A 218 9.52 15.31 -11.83
CA LYS A 218 10.61 15.42 -12.80
C LYS A 218 10.14 15.13 -14.23
N ALA A 219 9.45 14.01 -14.44
CA ALA A 219 8.85 13.65 -15.72
C ALA A 219 7.90 14.74 -16.25
N PHE A 220 7.13 15.37 -15.37
CA PHE A 220 6.30 16.51 -15.74
C PHE A 220 7.13 17.68 -16.28
N HIS A 221 8.24 18.04 -15.63
CA HIS A 221 9.13 19.12 -16.07
C HIS A 221 9.83 18.80 -17.40
N GLU A 222 10.25 17.55 -17.61
CA GLU A 222 10.86 17.10 -18.88
C GLU A 222 9.85 17.16 -20.02
N LEU A 223 8.62 16.67 -19.80
CA LEU A 223 7.53 16.76 -20.78
C LEU A 223 7.15 18.21 -21.09
N LYS A 224 7.19 19.10 -20.10
CA LYS A 224 7.03 20.54 -20.33
C LYS A 224 8.14 21.12 -21.20
N GLY A 225 9.38 20.66 -21.02
CA GLY A 225 10.55 21.06 -21.81
C GLY A 225 10.47 20.64 -23.29
N THR A 226 9.73 19.59 -23.61
CA THR A 226 9.49 19.13 -24.99
C THR A 226 8.36 19.87 -25.70
N GLY A 227 7.76 20.89 -25.07
CA GLY A 227 6.74 21.76 -25.68
C GLY A 227 5.29 21.36 -25.38
N LEU A 228 5.05 20.34 -24.55
CA LEU A 228 3.69 19.96 -24.17
C LEU A 228 3.02 21.03 -23.31
N THR A 229 1.69 21.12 -23.42
CA THR A 229 0.89 21.95 -22.52
C THR A 229 0.97 21.41 -21.08
N ARG A 230 0.65 22.25 -20.10
CA ARG A 230 0.61 21.82 -18.68
C ARG A 230 -0.33 20.63 -18.48
N GLN A 231 -1.49 20.65 -19.11
CA GLN A 231 -2.48 19.57 -18.99
C GLN A 231 -1.96 18.26 -19.60
N GLN A 232 -1.34 18.32 -20.79
CA GLN A 232 -0.76 17.14 -21.45
C GLN A 232 0.40 16.55 -20.64
N ALA A 233 1.29 17.41 -20.13
CA ALA A 233 2.41 16.98 -19.29
C ALA A 233 1.91 16.32 -17.99
N GLN A 234 0.89 16.90 -17.34
CA GLN A 234 0.31 16.33 -16.12
C GLN A 234 -0.30 14.94 -16.35
N GLN A 235 -0.99 14.76 -17.48
CA GLN A 235 -1.61 13.48 -17.85
C GLN A 235 -0.57 12.40 -18.19
N ARG A 236 0.55 12.78 -18.81
CA ARG A 236 1.58 11.83 -19.29
C ARG A 236 2.68 11.54 -18.27
N ALA A 237 2.92 12.44 -17.32
CA ALA A 237 4.01 12.32 -16.36
C ALA A 237 4.04 11.00 -15.57
N PRO A 238 2.91 10.46 -15.06
CA PRO A 238 2.93 9.20 -14.32
C PRO A 238 3.40 8.01 -15.16
N GLN A 239 2.90 7.92 -16.41
CA GLN A 239 3.27 6.84 -17.31
C GLN A 239 4.73 7.00 -17.79
N HIS A 240 5.16 8.24 -18.02
CA HIS A 240 6.53 8.54 -18.40
C HIS A 240 7.53 8.15 -17.30
N ALA A 241 7.27 8.58 -16.06
CA ALA A 241 8.08 8.22 -14.89
C ALA A 241 8.13 6.69 -14.68
N MET A 242 6.99 6.00 -14.81
CA MET A 242 6.96 4.54 -14.69
C MET A 242 7.81 3.86 -15.77
N THR A 243 7.66 4.30 -17.02
CA THR A 243 8.40 3.73 -18.16
C THR A 243 9.89 3.97 -18.00
N GLU A 244 10.30 5.19 -17.64
CA GLU A 244 11.70 5.52 -17.39
C GLU A 244 12.25 4.66 -16.25
N PHE A 245 11.52 4.55 -15.13
CA PHE A 245 11.94 3.76 -14.00
C PHE A 245 12.15 2.28 -14.35
N GLN A 246 11.20 1.69 -15.07
CA GLN A 246 11.22 0.30 -15.46
C GLN A 246 12.31 -0.01 -16.49
N CYS A 247 12.53 0.88 -17.46
CA CYS A 247 13.53 0.66 -18.50
C CYS A 247 14.96 0.94 -18.01
N HIS A 248 15.14 1.94 -17.14
CA HIS A 248 16.47 2.45 -16.81
C HIS A 248 16.92 2.16 -15.38
N TYR A 249 16.04 1.93 -14.40
CA TYR A 249 16.46 1.78 -13.01
C TYR A 249 16.27 0.36 -12.50
N LEU A 250 15.13 -0.28 -12.79
CA LEU A 250 14.87 -1.66 -12.39
C LEU A 250 15.96 -2.67 -12.84
N PRO A 251 16.44 -2.63 -14.10
CA PRO A 251 17.47 -3.58 -14.55
C PRO A 251 18.78 -3.39 -13.79
N HIS A 252 19.13 -2.17 -13.42
CA HIS A 252 20.34 -1.89 -12.63
C HIS A 252 20.18 -2.29 -11.16
N LEU A 253 18.97 -2.15 -10.60
CA LEU A 253 18.68 -2.53 -9.21
C LEU A 253 18.70 -4.04 -9.00
N PHE A 254 18.08 -4.81 -9.88
CA PHE A 254 17.94 -6.26 -9.70
C PHE A 254 18.92 -7.07 -10.55
N GLY A 255 19.57 -6.45 -11.54
CA GLY A 255 20.46 -7.15 -12.47
C GLY A 255 19.74 -8.29 -13.20
N GLU A 256 20.46 -9.36 -13.47
CA GLU A 256 19.94 -10.58 -14.13
C GLU A 256 19.23 -11.55 -13.16
N THR A 257 19.16 -11.23 -11.87
CA THR A 257 18.54 -12.12 -10.88
C THR A 257 17.01 -12.07 -10.94
N ARG A 258 16.35 -13.09 -10.36
CA ARG A 258 14.88 -13.13 -10.24
C ARG A 258 14.41 -11.84 -9.57
N CYS A 259 13.71 -11.01 -10.34
CA CYS A 259 13.16 -9.74 -9.89
C CYS A 259 12.26 -9.97 -8.66
N PRO A 260 12.59 -9.39 -7.49
CA PRO A 260 11.71 -9.45 -6.33
C PRO A 260 10.34 -8.87 -6.64
N LYS A 261 9.32 -9.34 -5.93
CA LYS A 261 7.99 -8.72 -5.97
C LYS A 261 8.16 -7.26 -5.53
N HIS A 262 7.57 -6.33 -6.29
CA HIS A 262 7.74 -4.92 -6.02
C HIS A 262 6.51 -4.09 -6.37
N MET A 263 6.39 -2.93 -5.76
CA MET A 263 5.33 -1.95 -6.02
C MET A 263 5.83 -0.52 -5.92
N PHE A 264 5.02 0.40 -6.47
CA PHE A 264 5.26 1.85 -6.42
C PHE A 264 4.22 2.52 -5.53
N LEU A 265 4.67 3.13 -4.44
CA LEU A 265 3.82 3.80 -3.47
C LEU A 265 3.70 5.30 -3.81
N ARG A 266 2.65 5.65 -4.55
CA ARG A 266 2.27 7.04 -4.88
C ARG A 266 1.40 7.68 -3.79
N LYS A 267 0.38 6.93 -3.37
CA LYS A 267 -0.53 7.25 -2.27
C LYS A 267 -0.78 5.98 -1.48
N ILE A 268 -0.91 6.14 -0.17
CA ILE A 268 -1.06 5.04 0.78
C ILE A 268 -2.45 4.40 0.72
N GLN A 269 -3.49 5.21 0.48
CA GLN A 269 -4.88 4.75 0.47
C GLN A 269 -5.12 3.76 -0.68
N GLY A 270 -5.74 2.62 -0.36
CA GLY A 270 -6.10 1.58 -1.34
C GLY A 270 -4.95 0.66 -1.79
N LYS A 271 -3.69 0.95 -1.40
CA LYS A 271 -2.51 0.16 -1.81
C LYS A 271 -2.12 -0.95 -0.82
N MET A 272 -2.87 -1.10 0.27
CA MET A 272 -2.59 -2.10 1.29
C MET A 272 -2.92 -3.53 0.85
N ALA A 273 -4.09 -3.73 0.24
CA ALA A 273 -4.46 -5.02 -0.31
C ALA A 273 -3.42 -5.51 -1.33
N GLU A 274 -2.93 -4.62 -2.18
CA GLU A 274 -1.85 -4.90 -3.15
C GLU A 274 -0.54 -5.31 -2.45
N LEU A 275 -0.12 -4.59 -1.40
CA LEU A 275 1.09 -4.96 -0.64
C LEU A 275 0.96 -6.35 0.02
N ILE A 276 -0.20 -6.64 0.60
CA ILE A 276 -0.47 -7.95 1.20
C ILE A 276 -0.46 -9.03 0.12
N GLN A 277 -1.10 -8.80 -1.03
CA GLN A 277 -1.10 -9.74 -2.14
C GLN A 277 0.31 -10.00 -2.67
N LEU A 278 1.13 -8.95 -2.86
CA LEU A 278 2.52 -9.11 -3.25
C LEU A 278 3.34 -9.88 -2.22
N THR A 279 3.01 -9.74 -0.94
CA THR A 279 3.65 -10.53 0.13
C THR A 279 3.23 -11.99 0.05
N VAL A 280 1.94 -12.28 -0.19
CA VAL A 280 1.45 -13.65 -0.44
C VAL A 280 2.16 -14.28 -1.64
N ASP A 281 2.27 -13.55 -2.74
CA ASP A 281 2.94 -13.98 -3.96
C ASP A 281 4.47 -14.16 -3.82
N ALA A 282 5.08 -13.51 -2.84
CA ALA A 282 6.51 -13.63 -2.53
C ALA A 282 6.81 -14.80 -1.59
N VAL A 283 5.81 -15.28 -0.86
CA VAL A 283 5.96 -16.38 0.10
C VAL A 283 5.80 -17.70 -0.63
N ASP A 284 6.85 -18.52 -0.66
CA ASP A 284 6.78 -19.85 -1.31
C ASP A 284 6.26 -20.95 -0.37
N VAL A 285 6.19 -20.69 0.95
CA VAL A 285 5.77 -21.68 1.97
C VAL A 285 4.27 -21.56 2.25
N ASP A 286 3.48 -22.60 1.93
CA ASP A 286 2.02 -22.53 2.06
C ASP A 286 1.54 -22.28 3.50
N ALA A 287 2.22 -22.85 4.50
CA ALA A 287 1.93 -22.56 5.90
C ALA A 287 2.10 -21.07 6.25
N LEU A 288 3.06 -20.37 5.63
CA LEU A 288 3.25 -18.93 5.80
C LEU A 288 2.21 -18.11 5.03
N LYS A 289 1.77 -18.56 3.84
CA LYS A 289 0.66 -17.94 3.11
C LYS A 289 -0.62 -18.02 3.94
N LEU A 290 -0.96 -19.21 4.44
CA LEU A 290 -2.12 -19.44 5.30
C LEU A 290 -2.03 -18.59 6.58
N LEU A 291 -0.85 -18.47 7.19
CA LEU A 291 -0.66 -17.60 8.34
C LEU A 291 -0.92 -16.13 7.98
N LEU A 292 -0.33 -15.64 6.88
CA LEU A 292 -0.50 -14.26 6.41
C LEU A 292 -1.98 -13.94 6.15
N VAL A 293 -2.69 -14.82 5.48
CA VAL A 293 -4.13 -14.66 5.20
C VAL A 293 -4.93 -14.69 6.51
N SER A 294 -4.64 -15.62 7.42
CA SER A 294 -5.34 -15.74 8.71
C SER A 294 -5.22 -14.52 9.64
N VAL A 295 -4.18 -13.71 9.48
CA VAL A 295 -3.97 -12.50 10.29
C VAL A 295 -4.64 -11.26 9.71
N GLN A 296 -5.12 -11.31 8.47
CA GLN A 296 -5.88 -10.24 7.81
C GLN A 296 -7.32 -10.22 8.30
N LYS A 297 -7.62 -9.48 9.37
CA LYS A 297 -9.00 -9.34 9.86
C LYS A 297 -9.93 -8.54 8.92
N ASN A 298 -9.35 -7.66 8.09
CA ASN A 298 -10.10 -6.68 7.29
C ASN A 298 -10.14 -7.00 5.79
N ASN A 299 -9.58 -8.14 5.37
CA ASN A 299 -9.55 -8.53 3.95
C ASN A 299 -10.25 -9.88 3.77
N LEU A 300 -11.58 -9.86 3.97
CA LEU A 300 -12.44 -11.05 3.87
C LEU A 300 -12.33 -11.73 2.50
N GLU A 301 -12.12 -10.95 1.44
CA GLU A 301 -12.01 -11.43 0.07
C GLU A 301 -10.81 -12.38 -0.11
N LEU A 302 -9.64 -12.03 0.46
CA LEU A 302 -8.46 -12.91 0.47
C LEU A 302 -8.65 -14.16 1.33
N LEU A 303 -9.37 -14.04 2.45
CA LEU A 303 -9.72 -15.17 3.29
C LEU A 303 -10.62 -16.17 2.54
N ILE A 304 -11.59 -15.67 1.78
CA ILE A 304 -12.50 -16.48 0.97
C ILE A 304 -11.73 -17.18 -0.17
N GLU A 305 -10.89 -16.46 -0.92
CA GLU A 305 -10.14 -17.05 -2.04
C GLU A 305 -9.25 -18.23 -1.61
N TYR A 306 -8.57 -18.10 -0.46
CA TYR A 306 -7.69 -19.14 0.07
C TYR A 306 -8.40 -20.25 0.84
N ALA A 307 -9.64 -20.02 1.29
CA ALA A 307 -10.41 -21.06 1.98
C ALA A 307 -11.21 -21.96 1.01
N VAL A 308 -11.29 -21.59 -0.27
CA VAL A 308 -11.99 -22.32 -1.35
C VAL A 308 -11.02 -23.10 -2.26
N LYS A 309 -9.72 -22.78 -2.23
CA LYS A 309 -8.65 -23.54 -2.92
C LYS A 309 -8.17 -24.71 -2.07
#